data_AF-A0A7S3W9Q9-F1
#
_entry.id   AF-A0A7S3W9Q9-F1
#
_cell.length_a   1.000
_cell.length_b   1.000
_cell.length_c   1.000
_cell.angle_alpha   90.00
_cell.angle_beta   90.00
_cell.angle_gamma   90.00
#
_symmetry.space_group_name_H-M   'P 1'
#
loop_
_entity.id
_entity.type
_entity.pdbx_description
1 polymer ?
#
loop_
_entity_poly.entity_id
_entity_poly.type
_entity_poly.pdbx_seq_one_letter_code
_entity_poly.pdbx_strand_id
1 'polypeptide(L)'
;AGEVLAVLDEELQGIKNAYYEATGAEGCKHVIPLKDRLLDQYGDQIEDRSTLAKMVGTNKAYAMARTPLIRTKLGVMPNPTHRVVTDDIGWGLCALVSVAERLEAAGIS
;
A
#
# COMPACT_ATOMS: atom_id res chain seq x y z
N ALA A 1 9.53 8.83 3.22
CA ALA A 1 8.90 7.76 2.40
C ALA A 1 8.58 6.52 3.21
N GLY A 2 9.52 5.94 3.97
CA GLY A 2 9.25 4.75 4.80
C GLY A 2 8.24 4.95 5.93
N GLU A 3 8.28 6.11 6.59
CA GLU A 3 7.30 6.46 7.62
C GLU A 3 5.88 6.53 7.05
N VAL A 4 5.72 7.06 5.84
CA VAL A 4 4.42 7.12 5.15
C VAL A 4 3.88 5.70 4.88
N LEU A 5 4.73 4.77 4.43
CA LEU A 5 4.30 3.39 4.21
C LEU A 5 3.92 2.67 5.50
N ALA A 6 4.59 2.96 6.62
CA ALA A 6 4.25 2.39 7.92
C ALA A 6 2.89 2.90 8.40
N VAL A 7 2.67 4.22 8.33
CA VAL A 7 1.40 4.84 8.73
C VAL A 7 0.24 4.32 7.87
N LEU A 8 0.42 4.23 6.55
CA LEU A 8 -0.61 3.69 5.66
C LEU A 8 -0.92 2.20 5.94
N ASP A 9 0.09 1.39 6.30
CA ASP A 9 -0.14 0.00 6.69
C ASP A 9 -0.93 -0.07 8.00
N GLU A 10 -0.59 0.76 9.00
CA GLU A 10 -1.33 0.84 10.26
C GLU A 10 -2.80 1.22 10.04
N GLU A 11 -3.08 2.24 9.23
CA GLU A 11 -4.44 2.64 8.86
C GLU A 11 -5.20 1.51 8.15
N LEU A 12 -4.55 0.80 7.22
CA LEU A 12 -5.14 -0.34 6.53
C LEU A 12 -5.43 -1.53 7.47
N GLN A 13 -4.55 -1.81 8.44
CA GLN A 13 -4.82 -2.82 9.46
C GLN A 13 -6.01 -2.43 10.34
N GLY A 14 -6.15 -1.14 10.66
CA GLY A 14 -7.32 -0.60 11.36
C GLY A 14 -8.62 -0.83 10.59
N ILE A 15 -8.66 -0.37 9.33
CA ILE A 15 -9.83 -0.55 8.44
C ILE A 15 -10.18 -2.03 8.31
N LYS A 16 -9.19 -2.91 8.14
CA LYS A 16 -9.38 -4.36 8.07
C LYS A 16 -10.07 -4.90 9.32
N ASN A 17 -9.62 -4.50 10.50
CA ASN A 17 -10.18 -4.98 11.77
C ASN A 17 -11.61 -4.47 11.96
N ALA A 18 -11.83 -3.16 11.77
CA ALA A 18 -13.15 -2.55 11.84
C ALA A 18 -14.15 -3.19 10.85
N TYR A 19 -13.71 -3.45 9.62
CA TYR A 19 -14.53 -4.14 8.63
C TYR A 19 -14.87 -5.58 9.04
N TYR A 20 -13.91 -6.31 9.60
CA TYR A 20 -14.15 -7.66 10.13
C TYR A 20 -15.15 -7.64 11.29
N GLU A 21 -15.01 -6.71 12.23
CA GLU A 21 -15.95 -6.55 13.35
C GLU A 21 -17.37 -6.23 12.87
N ALA A 22 -17.49 -5.38 11.85
CA ALA A 22 -18.77 -4.98 11.29
C ALA A 22 -19.47 -6.10 10.49
N THR A 23 -18.72 -6.97 9.82
CA THR A 23 -19.26 -7.87 8.78
C THR A 23 -19.06 -9.35 9.03
N GLY A 24 -18.13 -9.74 9.90
CA GLY A 24 -17.68 -11.12 10.05
C GLY A 24 -16.93 -11.68 8.84
N ALA A 25 -16.41 -10.82 7.95
CA ALA A 25 -15.69 -11.24 6.75
C ALA A 25 -14.34 -11.91 7.11
N GLU A 26 -14.34 -13.23 7.31
CA GLU A 26 -13.18 -14.03 7.71
C GLU A 26 -11.94 -13.83 6.82
N GLY A 27 -12.13 -13.46 5.54
CA GLY A 27 -11.05 -13.11 4.62
C GLY A 27 -10.11 -12.02 5.15
N CYS A 28 -10.62 -11.09 5.97
CA CYS A 28 -9.83 -10.04 6.61
C CYS A 28 -8.74 -10.60 7.53
N LYS A 29 -8.90 -11.79 8.13
CA LYS A 29 -7.87 -12.38 8.99
C LYS A 29 -6.60 -12.77 8.24
N HIS A 30 -6.68 -12.94 6.92
CA HIS A 30 -5.53 -13.28 6.08
C HIS A 30 -4.73 -12.06 5.61
N VAL A 31 -5.25 -10.84 5.83
CA VAL A 31 -4.49 -9.62 5.51
C VAL A 31 -3.54 -9.33 6.67
N ILE A 32 -2.26 -9.59 6.43
CA ILE A 32 -1.15 -9.42 7.38
C ILE A 32 -0.48 -8.04 7.22
N PRO A 33 0.28 -7.57 8.23
CA PRO A 33 1.08 -6.35 8.11
C PRO A 33 2.04 -6.39 6.91
N LEU A 34 2.25 -5.24 6.27
CA LEU A 34 3.09 -5.12 5.07
C LEU A 34 4.52 -5.62 5.32
N LYS A 35 5.06 -5.41 6.52
CA LYS A 35 6.38 -5.89 6.91
C LYS A 35 6.48 -7.42 6.81
N ASP A 36 5.50 -8.12 7.38
CA ASP A 36 5.48 -9.58 7.41
C ASP A 36 5.31 -10.13 5.98
N ARG A 37 4.45 -9.49 5.19
CA ARG A 37 4.27 -9.83 3.77
C ARG A 37 5.56 -9.66 2.96
N LEU A 38 6.32 -8.59 3.17
CA LEU A 38 7.58 -8.36 2.48
C LEU A 38 8.63 -9.42 2.84
N LEU A 39 8.67 -9.84 4.11
CA LEU A 39 9.59 -10.89 4.56
C LEU A 39 9.22 -12.26 4.01
N ASP A 40 7.93 -12.60 4.02
CA ASP A 40 7.41 -13.85 3.47
C ASP A 40 7.71 -13.99 1.97
N GLN A 41 7.51 -12.91 1.21
CA GLN A 41 7.65 -12.96 -0.24
C GLN A 41 9.08 -12.73 -0.75
N TYR A 42 9.87 -11.88 -0.07
CA TYR A 42 11.16 -11.39 -0.58
C TYR A 42 12.29 -11.44 0.45
N GLY A 43 12.14 -12.18 1.56
CA GLY A 43 13.09 -12.14 2.67
C GLY A 43 14.56 -12.24 2.26
N ASP A 44 14.91 -13.20 1.41
CA ASP A 44 16.29 -13.43 0.94
C ASP A 44 16.81 -12.35 -0.03
N GLN A 45 15.91 -11.52 -0.55
CA GLN A 45 16.20 -10.43 -1.48
C GLN A 45 16.30 -9.07 -0.80
N ILE A 46 15.99 -8.98 0.49
CA ILE A 46 16.04 -7.75 1.31
C ILE A 46 17.32 -7.74 2.14
N GLU A 47 18.19 -6.78 1.86
CA GLU A 47 19.48 -6.62 2.57
C GLU A 47 19.32 -6.00 3.96
N ASP A 48 18.50 -4.95 4.08
CA ASP A 48 18.29 -4.21 5.34
C ASP A 48 16.82 -4.29 5.77
N ARG A 49 16.59 -4.94 6.93
CA ARG A 49 15.27 -5.21 7.51
C ARG A 49 14.91 -4.30 8.69
N SER A 50 15.71 -3.26 8.94
CA SER A 50 15.57 -2.38 10.11
C SER A 50 14.29 -1.53 10.09
N THR A 51 13.83 -1.12 8.91
CA THR A 51 12.62 -0.31 8.72
C THR A 51 11.93 -0.68 7.41
N LEU A 52 10.63 -0.40 7.27
CA LEU A 52 9.90 -0.62 6.01
C LEU A 52 10.55 0.13 4.81
N ALA A 53 11.04 1.35 5.03
CA ALA A 53 11.78 2.10 4.00
C ALA A 53 13.00 1.32 3.50
N LYS A 54 13.79 0.80 4.44
CA LYS A 54 15.00 0.05 4.13
C LYS A 54 14.67 -1.28 3.48
N MET A 55 13.61 -1.95 3.93
CA MET A 55 13.15 -3.19 3.33
C MET A 55 12.80 -3.01 1.86
N VAL A 56 11.97 -2.02 1.52
CA VAL A 56 11.61 -1.73 0.12
C VAL A 56 12.83 -1.25 -0.67
N GLY A 57 13.62 -0.34 -0.10
CA GLY A 57 14.75 0.28 -0.79
C GLY A 57 15.93 -0.65 -1.06
N THR A 58 16.09 -1.71 -0.27
CA THR A 58 17.15 -2.71 -0.44
C THR A 58 16.64 -4.04 -1.00
N ASN A 59 15.35 -4.13 -1.35
CA ASN A 59 14.79 -5.31 -1.99
C ASN A 59 15.23 -5.38 -3.46
N LYS A 60 16.04 -6.38 -3.80
CA LYS A 60 16.53 -6.60 -5.17
C LYS A 60 15.40 -6.85 -6.18
N ALA A 61 14.24 -7.36 -5.75
CA ALA A 61 13.08 -7.55 -6.63
C ALA A 61 12.54 -6.23 -7.21
N TYR A 62 12.75 -5.10 -6.51
CA TYR A 62 12.29 -3.78 -6.95
C TYR A 62 13.36 -2.96 -7.69
N ALA A 63 14.59 -3.49 -7.86
CA ALA A 63 15.70 -2.74 -8.46
C ALA A 63 15.41 -2.24 -9.88
N MET A 64 14.52 -2.93 -10.62
CA MET A 64 14.15 -2.60 -11.99
C MET A 64 12.82 -1.84 -12.09
N ALA A 65 12.11 -1.60 -10.98
CA ALA A 65 10.87 -0.84 -10.99
C ALA A 65 11.17 0.63 -11.32
N ARG A 66 10.67 1.09 -12.47
CA ARG A 66 10.86 2.47 -12.95
C ARG A 66 9.55 3.24 -12.81
N THR A 67 9.63 4.46 -12.30
CA THR A 67 8.48 5.38 -12.32
C THR A 67 8.08 5.67 -13.77
N PRO A 68 6.80 5.55 -14.13
CA PRO A 68 6.31 5.94 -15.45
C PRO A 68 6.44 7.44 -15.66
N LEU A 69 7.12 7.85 -16.74
CA LEU A 69 7.40 9.25 -17.05
C LEU A 69 6.94 9.61 -18.46
N ILE A 70 6.54 10.86 -18.66
CA ILE A 70 6.33 11.49 -19.97
C ILE A 70 7.38 12.58 -20.22
N ARG A 71 7.71 12.81 -21.49
CA ARG A 71 8.56 13.93 -21.90
C ARG A 71 7.74 15.20 -22.06
N THR A 72 8.32 16.32 -21.64
CA THR A 72 7.73 17.65 -21.78
C THR A 72 8.78 18.64 -22.29
N LYS A 73 8.37 19.87 -22.61
CA LYS A 73 9.30 20.95 -22.97
C LYS A 73 10.27 21.31 -21.84
N LEU A 74 9.95 20.96 -20.58
CA LEU A 74 10.75 21.26 -19.39
C LEU A 74 11.55 20.05 -18.89
N GLY A 75 11.53 18.91 -19.60
CA GLY A 75 12.23 17.69 -19.22
C GLY A 75 11.30 16.48 -19.15
N VAL A 76 11.23 15.83 -17.99
CA VAL A 76 10.34 14.68 -17.74
C VAL A 76 9.46 14.95 -16.53
N MET A 77 8.23 14.42 -16.56
CA MET A 77 7.32 14.44 -15.42
C MET A 77 6.63 13.08 -15.25
N PRO A 78 6.11 12.75 -14.06
CA PRO A 78 5.28 11.56 -13.86
C PRO A 78 4.14 11.50 -14.87
N ASN A 79 3.84 10.30 -15.36
CA ASN A 79 2.71 10.09 -16.27
C ASN A 79 1.39 9.95 -15.48
N PRO A 80 0.52 10.98 -15.43
CA PRO A 80 -0.70 10.92 -14.62
C PRO A 80 -1.77 9.99 -15.19
N THR A 81 -1.67 9.62 -16.47
CA THR A 81 -2.61 8.71 -17.13
C THR A 81 -2.07 7.28 -17.21
N HIS A 82 -0.92 7.01 -16.59
CA HIS A 82 -0.43 5.64 -16.48
C HIS A 82 -1.32 4.83 -15.56
N ARG A 83 -1.45 3.53 -15.85
CA ARG A 83 -2.32 2.61 -15.11
C ARG A 83 -2.02 2.49 -13.61
N VAL A 84 -0.76 2.69 -13.20
CA VAL A 84 -0.39 2.76 -11.76
C VAL A 84 -1.10 3.91 -11.02
N VAL A 85 -1.54 4.93 -11.76
CA VAL A 85 -2.34 6.03 -11.21
C VAL A 85 -3.81 5.72 -11.39
N THR A 86 -4.26 5.44 -12.62
CA THR A 86 -5.69 5.30 -12.90
C THR A 86 -6.30 4.07 -12.24
N ASP A 87 -5.58 2.95 -12.22
CA ASP A 87 -6.09 1.69 -11.67
C ASP A 87 -5.94 1.68 -10.15
N ASP A 88 -4.72 1.86 -9.64
CA ASP A 88 -4.44 1.70 -8.21
C ASP A 88 -5.11 2.79 -7.36
N ILE A 89 -5.24 4.01 -7.88
CA ILE A 89 -5.97 5.07 -7.16
C ILE A 89 -7.48 4.91 -7.36
N GLY A 90 -7.94 4.89 -8.62
CA GLY A 90 -9.36 4.95 -8.94
C GLY A 90 -10.14 3.71 -8.50
N TRP A 91 -9.57 2.52 -8.67
CA TRP A 91 -10.20 1.25 -8.35
C TRP A 91 -9.67 0.58 -7.07
N GLY A 92 -8.48 0.97 -6.61
CA GLY A 92 -7.90 0.47 -5.37
C GLY A 92 -8.16 1.40 -4.19
N LEU A 93 -7.39 2.49 -4.10
CA LEU A 93 -7.38 3.38 -2.93
C LEU A 93 -8.72 4.06 -2.68
N CYS A 94 -9.41 4.55 -3.72
CA CYS A 94 -10.73 5.18 -3.54
C CYS A 94 -11.78 4.21 -2.97
N ALA A 95 -11.70 2.91 -3.31
CA ALA A 95 -12.58 1.91 -2.73
C ALA A 95 -12.31 1.72 -1.22
N LEU A 96 -11.03 1.66 -0.83
CA LEU A 96 -10.62 1.53 0.58
C LEU A 96 -11.03 2.75 1.41
N VAL A 97 -10.88 3.96 0.86
CA VAL A 97 -11.37 5.20 1.48
C VAL A 97 -12.89 5.14 1.67
N SER A 98 -13.65 4.72 0.65
CA SER A 98 -15.10 4.60 0.79
C SER A 98 -15.54 3.57 1.84
N VAL A 99 -14.78 2.48 2.02
CA VAL A 99 -15.01 1.52 3.11
C VAL A 99 -14.78 2.18 4.46
N ALA A 100 -13.66 2.89 4.63
CA ALA A 100 -13.34 3.60 5.87
C ALA A 100 -14.41 4.64 6.24
N GLU A 101 -14.82 5.49 5.29
CA GLU A 101 -15.87 6.49 5.49
C GLU A 101 -17.21 5.87 5.93
N ARG A 102 -17.55 4.69 5.40
CA ARG A 102 -18.78 3.98 5.78
C ARG A 102 -18.72 3.38 7.18
N LEU A 103 -17.54 2.88 7.59
CA LEU A 103 -17.33 2.38 8.95
C LEU A 103 -17.40 3.54 9.94
N GLU A 104 -16.76 4.67 9.64
CA GLU A 104 -16.83 5.88 10.45
C GLU A 104 -18.27 6.39 10.59
N ALA A 105 -19.01 6.48 9.48
CA ALA A 105 -20.42 6.86 9.50
C ALA A 105 -21.32 5.90 10.29
N ALA A 106 -20.90 4.63 10.43
CA ALA A 106 -21.55 3.62 11.26
C ALA A 106 -21.10 3.66 12.74
N GLY A 107 -20.17 4.54 13.11
CA GLY A 107 -19.62 4.66 14.45
C GLY A 107 -18.60 3.57 14.80
N ILE A 108 -17.95 2.97 13.79
CA ILE A 108 -16.97 1.90 13.94
C ILE A 108 -15.60 2.48 13.53
N SER A 109 -14.67 2.57 14.47
CA SER A 109 -13.32 3.13 14.28
C SER A 109 -12.24 2.13 14.65
#